data_AF-A0A3B8NZP3-F1
#
_entry.id   AF-A0A3B8NZP3-F1
#
_cell.length_a   1.000
_cell.length_b   1.000
_cell.length_c   1.000
_cell.angle_alpha   90.00
_cell.angle_beta   90.00
_cell.angle_gamma   90.00
#
_symmetry.space_group_name_H-M   'P 1'
#
loop_
_entity.id
_entity.type
_entity.pdbx_description
1 polymer ?
#
loop_
_entity_poly.entity_id
_entity_poly.type
_entity_poly.pdbx_seq_one_letter_code
_entity_poly.pdbx_strand_id
1 'polypeptide(L)'
;MRILLGVELRFCNSTPFSTVQNPFGRGKTAGRREEEKRSRLRSMGRGGKINHAQKKRGDFSERRFCCMSFILSCESTVDLPFSYVESRKIPVLFYSYLMDGQTYVDDMLRDSEALPAFYRRLKEGQMATTSQINETDYLNFFDEQLQKGDLLHLAFGSGMTNSVANAQTAAEKMREKYPNRRLIVLDSLASSSGYGMLVDTAADMRDAGAEMEEIEAWVLANRNRVHHQFYSTDLKYFRRGGRVSGPAAMIGTILNICPLMHLNADGRIIAYGKVRGKKNAIAATVNWMKEHAQGGEKYDGKCFISHSHCWGDAEETRREIEAAFPKLRGKVRIFDIGTIIACHTGPGTVAVFFMGDEREAGEK
;
A
#
# COMPACT_ATOMS: atom_id res chain seq x y z
N MET A 1 59.25 23.04 -4.10
CA MET A 1 59.47 24.13 -5.09
C MET A 1 58.33 24.04 -6.10
N ARG A 2 57.27 24.85 -6.19
CA ARG A 2 56.74 26.12 -5.62
C ARG A 2 55.29 25.80 -5.11
N ILE A 3 54.82 26.15 -3.91
CA ILE A 3 54.43 27.46 -3.30
C ILE A 3 52.94 27.85 -3.52
N LEU A 4 52.22 27.94 -2.37
CA LEU A 4 51.06 28.78 -1.92
C LEU A 4 49.72 28.66 -2.69
N LEU A 5 48.53 28.56 -2.08
CA LEU A 5 47.91 29.17 -0.88
C LEU A 5 46.96 28.12 -0.19
N GLY A 6 46.65 28.08 1.11
CA GLY A 6 46.78 29.05 2.18
C GLY A 6 45.43 29.69 2.56
N VAL A 7 44.57 28.99 3.33
CA VAL A 7 43.58 29.62 4.23
C VAL A 7 43.37 28.72 5.47
N GLU A 8 43.93 29.18 6.59
CA GLU A 8 43.59 28.77 7.96
C GLU A 8 42.34 29.52 8.44
N LEU A 9 41.52 28.86 9.27
CA LEU A 9 40.74 29.51 10.33
C LEU A 9 40.57 28.51 11.49
N ARG A 10 41.40 28.63 12.53
CA ARG A 10 41.09 28.30 13.94
C ARG A 10 40.61 29.61 14.58
N PHE A 11 39.71 29.71 15.55
CA PHE A 11 39.62 29.08 16.87
C PHE A 11 38.23 29.41 17.46
N CYS A 12 37.65 28.54 18.29
CA CYS A 12 37.41 28.85 19.71
C CYS A 12 36.93 27.60 20.47
N ASN A 13 37.75 27.16 21.44
CA ASN A 13 37.39 26.18 22.46
C ASN A 13 36.48 26.85 23.50
N SER A 14 35.45 26.15 23.98
CA SER A 14 35.07 26.22 25.38
C SER A 14 34.59 24.85 25.87
N THR A 15 35.00 24.57 27.10
CA THR A 15 35.15 23.32 27.82
C THR A 15 33.85 22.65 28.29
N PRO A 16 33.93 21.38 28.76
CA PRO A 16 32.76 20.53 29.04
C PRO A 16 32.20 20.79 30.43
N PHE A 17 30.90 20.56 30.61
CA PHE A 17 30.30 20.39 31.93
C PHE A 17 29.70 19.01 32.07
N SER A 18 29.98 18.46 33.24
CA SER A 18 29.89 17.08 33.66
C SER A 18 28.57 16.77 34.37
N THR A 19 28.20 15.49 34.35
CA THR A 19 27.47 14.73 35.41
C THR A 19 26.28 15.38 36.12
N VAL A 20 25.10 14.77 35.96
CA VAL A 20 24.27 14.37 37.11
C VAL A 20 23.61 13.00 36.80
N GLN A 21 24.15 11.94 37.39
CA GLN A 21 23.37 10.78 37.84
C GLN A 21 22.92 11.09 39.27
N ASN A 22 21.65 10.85 39.62
CA ASN A 22 21.23 9.92 40.69
C ASN A 22 19.70 9.93 40.93
N PRO A 23 19.14 8.93 41.64
CA PRO A 23 17.85 8.31 41.38
C PRO A 23 16.95 8.45 42.63
N PHE A 24 16.12 7.45 42.93
CA PHE A 24 15.09 7.36 43.99
C PHE A 24 13.73 7.94 43.54
N GLY A 25 12.63 7.19 43.41
CA GLY A 25 12.25 5.90 43.98
C GLY A 25 11.39 6.11 45.22
N ARG A 26 10.07 5.84 45.09
CA ARG A 26 9.19 5.16 46.07
C ARG A 26 7.72 5.43 45.74
N GLY A 27 6.95 4.35 45.56
CA GLY A 27 5.51 4.38 45.75
C GLY A 27 5.13 4.22 47.22
N LYS A 28 3.91 4.62 47.56
CA LYS A 28 2.93 3.88 48.39
C LYS A 28 1.66 4.74 48.63
N THR A 29 0.54 4.23 48.13
CA THR A 29 -0.78 4.06 48.77
C THR A 29 -1.29 5.03 49.86
N ALA A 30 -2.55 5.46 49.66
CA ALA A 30 -3.71 5.35 50.57
C ALA A 30 -4.39 6.66 51.02
N GLY A 31 -5.74 6.64 50.98
CA GLY A 31 -6.66 7.50 51.76
C GLY A 31 -7.57 8.39 50.89
N ARG A 32 -8.79 7.97 50.54
CA ARG A 32 -10.09 8.14 51.26
C ARG A 32 -10.74 9.54 51.10
N ARG A 33 -11.97 9.52 50.53
CA ARG A 33 -13.21 10.30 50.86
C ARG A 33 -13.11 11.83 50.79
N GLU A 34 -14.01 12.60 50.16
CA GLU A 34 -15.46 12.87 50.33
C GLU A 34 -15.84 13.76 49.10
N GLU A 35 -16.88 13.56 48.31
CA GLU A 35 -18.33 13.71 48.55
C GLU A 35 -18.82 15.15 48.86
N GLU A 36 -19.68 15.65 47.97
CA GLU A 36 -20.73 16.68 48.16
C GLU A 36 -20.39 18.14 48.51
N LYS A 37 -20.85 19.07 47.64
CA LYS A 37 -21.95 19.99 48.02
C LYS A 37 -22.60 20.69 46.83
N ARG A 38 -23.91 20.39 46.72
CA ARG A 38 -24.93 21.07 45.91
C ARG A 38 -25.29 22.45 46.47
N SER A 39 -25.74 23.29 45.53
CA SER A 39 -26.81 24.29 45.65
C SER A 39 -26.53 25.62 46.36
N ARG A 40 -26.92 26.72 45.71
CA ARG A 40 -28.10 27.49 46.11
C ARG A 40 -28.58 28.44 45.00
N LEU A 41 -29.91 28.57 44.96
CA LEU A 41 -30.76 29.22 43.98
C LEU A 41 -31.09 30.67 44.39
N ARG A 42 -31.47 31.48 43.37
CA ARG A 42 -32.40 32.65 43.40
C ARG A 42 -31.82 33.94 44.07
N SER A 43 -32.10 35.17 43.65
CA SER A 43 -33.29 35.78 43.02
C SER A 43 -32.99 37.21 42.51
N MET A 44 -33.92 37.78 41.72
CA MET A 44 -34.15 39.23 41.43
C MET A 44 -33.07 39.92 40.54
N GLY A 45 -33.35 40.62 39.45
CA GLY A 45 -34.55 41.28 38.96
C GLY A 45 -34.25 42.77 38.77
N ARG A 46 -34.08 43.26 37.53
CA ARG A 46 -34.47 44.61 37.02
C ARG A 46 -33.79 44.91 35.68
N GLY A 47 -34.58 45.48 34.78
CA GLY A 47 -34.21 45.77 33.40
C GLY A 47 -33.19 46.91 33.23
N GLY A 48 -32.53 46.85 32.08
CA GLY A 48 -31.79 47.94 31.47
C GLY A 48 -31.55 47.58 30.00
N LYS A 49 -32.24 48.29 29.09
CA LYS A 49 -31.76 48.42 27.70
C LYS A 49 -30.40 49.15 27.80
N ILE A 50 -29.38 48.79 27.03
CA ILE A 50 -28.93 49.56 25.85
C ILE A 50 -27.62 48.90 25.33
N ASN A 51 -27.52 48.85 23.99
CA ASN A 51 -26.34 48.82 23.09
C ASN A 51 -25.59 47.54 22.70
N HIS A 52 -25.48 47.45 21.37
CA HIS A 52 -24.58 46.67 20.53
C HIS A 52 -23.15 46.54 21.08
N ALA A 53 -22.69 45.30 21.18
CA ALA A 53 -21.32 44.94 20.88
C ALA A 53 -21.31 43.53 20.28
N GLN A 54 -20.91 43.44 19.02
CA GLN A 54 -20.63 42.19 18.33
C GLN A 54 -19.64 41.36 19.14
N LYS A 55 -20.02 40.14 19.50
CA LYS A 55 -19.08 39.08 19.82
C LYS A 55 -19.54 37.83 19.09
N LYS A 56 -19.01 37.66 17.87
CA LYS A 56 -19.12 36.43 17.09
C LYS A 56 -18.64 35.28 17.98
N ARG A 57 -19.59 34.50 18.52
CA ARG A 57 -19.30 33.12 18.91
C ARG A 57 -19.11 32.40 17.59
N GLY A 58 -17.86 32.08 17.26
CA GLY A 58 -17.55 31.20 16.14
C GLY A 58 -18.28 29.91 16.36
N ASP A 59 -19.25 29.66 15.50
CA ASP A 59 -19.98 28.42 15.43
C ASP A 59 -19.00 27.31 15.07
N PHE A 60 -18.91 26.29 15.92
CA PHE A 60 -18.01 25.15 15.79
C PHE A 60 -18.66 24.05 14.94
N SER A 61 -19.45 24.44 13.93
CA SER A 61 -20.15 23.55 13.01
C SER A 61 -19.96 24.01 11.59
N GLU A 62 -18.87 23.59 10.97
CA GLU A 62 -18.76 23.31 9.53
C GLU A 62 -17.31 22.87 9.26
N ARG A 63 -16.99 21.63 9.68
CA ARG A 63 -15.99 20.91 8.89
C ARG A 63 -16.65 20.74 7.54
N ARG A 64 -16.19 21.48 6.54
CA ARG A 64 -16.51 21.22 5.14
C ARG A 64 -16.34 19.73 4.94
N PHE A 65 -17.44 19.00 4.78
CA PHE A 65 -17.39 17.74 4.08
C PHE A 65 -16.84 18.12 2.71
N CYS A 66 -15.58 17.77 2.45
CA CYS A 66 -15.08 17.81 1.08
C CYS A 66 -15.99 16.84 0.33
N CYS A 67 -16.97 17.39 -0.39
CA CYS A 67 -17.71 16.63 -1.37
C CYS A 67 -16.64 16.03 -2.28
N MET A 68 -16.53 14.70 -2.32
CA MET A 68 -15.56 14.06 -3.20
C MET A 68 -15.90 14.50 -4.62
N SER A 69 -14.97 15.18 -5.29
CA SER A 69 -15.17 15.73 -6.63
C SER A 69 -15.40 14.63 -7.67
N PHE A 70 -14.85 13.44 -7.43
CA PHE A 70 -14.98 12.26 -8.28
C PHE A 70 -14.82 10.96 -7.46
N ILE A 71 -15.08 9.83 -8.11
CA ILE A 71 -14.94 8.47 -7.56
C ILE A 71 -13.57 7.92 -7.96
N LEU A 72 -12.78 7.50 -6.97
CA LEU A 72 -11.58 6.69 -7.18
C LEU A 72 -11.94 5.24 -6.96
N SER A 73 -11.64 4.37 -7.92
CA SER A 73 -11.92 2.93 -7.84
C SER A 73 -10.68 2.09 -8.16
N CYS A 74 -10.70 0.83 -7.73
CA CYS A 74 -9.62 -0.13 -7.91
C CYS A 74 -10.17 -1.55 -8.11
N GLU A 75 -9.29 -2.54 -8.13
CA GLU A 75 -9.61 -3.95 -8.27
C GLU A 75 -9.14 -4.75 -7.06
N SER A 76 -9.67 -5.96 -6.85
CA SER A 76 -9.41 -6.74 -5.63
C SER A 76 -7.93 -7.13 -5.42
N THR A 77 -7.14 -7.15 -6.49
CA THR A 77 -5.69 -7.41 -6.50
C THR A 77 -4.85 -6.29 -5.86
N VAL A 78 -5.51 -5.27 -5.31
CA VAL A 78 -4.91 -4.19 -4.49
C VAL A 78 -4.25 -4.72 -3.21
N ASP A 79 -4.63 -5.93 -2.76
CA ASP A 79 -4.12 -6.61 -1.56
C ASP A 79 -4.09 -5.67 -0.33
N LEU A 80 -5.13 -4.85 -0.20
CA LEU A 80 -5.48 -4.14 1.01
C LEU A 80 -6.78 -4.77 1.53
N PRO A 81 -6.99 -4.87 2.85
CA PRO A 81 -8.24 -5.42 3.38
C PRO A 81 -9.46 -4.66 2.83
N PHE A 82 -10.56 -5.36 2.53
CA PHE A 82 -11.77 -4.71 2.01
C PHE A 82 -12.24 -3.57 2.93
N SER A 83 -12.20 -3.79 4.24
CA SER A 83 -12.54 -2.78 5.24
C SER A 83 -11.71 -1.49 5.13
N TYR A 84 -10.46 -1.58 4.68
CA TYR A 84 -9.61 -0.43 4.45
C TYR A 84 -10.08 0.39 3.25
N VAL A 85 -10.24 -0.24 2.09
CA VAL A 85 -10.67 0.45 0.86
C VAL A 85 -12.11 0.97 0.97
N GLU A 86 -12.98 0.24 1.67
CA GLU A 86 -14.34 0.67 1.99
C GLU A 86 -14.33 1.92 2.89
N SER A 87 -13.48 1.95 3.93
CA SER A 87 -13.35 3.14 4.81
C SER A 87 -12.85 4.38 4.05
N ARG A 88 -12.10 4.18 2.97
CA ARG A 88 -11.64 5.23 2.04
C ARG A 88 -12.64 5.51 0.92
N LYS A 89 -13.82 4.88 0.91
CA LYS A 89 -14.85 5.03 -0.14
C LYS A 89 -14.28 4.78 -1.54
N ILE A 90 -13.53 3.69 -1.70
CA ILE A 90 -12.95 3.25 -2.97
C ILE A 90 -13.75 2.03 -3.43
N PRO A 91 -14.63 2.15 -4.44
CA PRO A 91 -15.31 1.00 -5.00
C PRO A 91 -14.30 0.01 -5.61
N VAL A 92 -14.58 -1.27 -5.44
CA VAL A 92 -13.71 -2.36 -5.90
C VAL A 92 -14.42 -3.21 -6.94
N LEU A 93 -13.74 -3.46 -8.06
CA LEU A 93 -14.12 -4.52 -9.00
C LEU A 93 -13.37 -5.81 -8.67
N PHE A 94 -14.13 -6.87 -8.42
CA PHE A 94 -13.56 -8.11 -7.88
C PHE A 94 -13.12 -9.08 -8.97
N TYR A 95 -11.90 -9.59 -8.83
CA TYR A 95 -11.44 -10.73 -9.61
C TYR A 95 -12.04 -12.05 -9.10
N SER A 96 -11.89 -13.09 -9.92
CA SER A 96 -12.27 -14.45 -9.55
C SER A 96 -11.17 -15.46 -9.87
N TYR A 97 -11.19 -16.57 -9.14
CA TYR A 97 -10.34 -17.73 -9.38
C TYR A 97 -11.18 -19.01 -9.46
N LEU A 98 -10.70 -19.96 -10.25
CA LEU A 98 -11.27 -21.29 -10.40
C LEU A 98 -10.45 -22.25 -9.54
N MET A 99 -11.13 -23.08 -8.75
CA MET A 99 -10.50 -24.19 -8.03
C MET A 99 -11.50 -25.35 -7.93
N ASP A 100 -11.06 -26.54 -8.32
CA ASP A 100 -11.90 -27.75 -8.33
C ASP A 100 -13.23 -27.57 -9.10
N GLY A 101 -13.15 -26.98 -10.29
CA GLY A 101 -14.31 -26.73 -11.16
C GLY A 101 -15.28 -25.65 -10.65
N GLN A 102 -15.00 -25.03 -9.51
CA GLN A 102 -15.84 -23.99 -8.90
C GLN A 102 -15.16 -22.62 -8.99
N THR A 103 -15.95 -21.60 -9.31
CA THR A 103 -15.51 -20.21 -9.34
C THR A 103 -15.72 -19.56 -7.98
N TYR A 104 -14.69 -18.88 -7.50
CA TYR A 104 -14.68 -18.14 -6.26
C TYR A 104 -14.29 -16.68 -6.53
N VAL A 105 -14.81 -15.77 -5.73
CA VAL A 105 -14.45 -14.35 -5.77
C VAL A 105 -13.27 -14.12 -4.86
N ASP A 106 -12.37 -13.21 -5.26
CA ASP A 106 -11.30 -12.73 -4.41
C ASP A 106 -11.85 -11.82 -3.31
N ASP A 107 -12.19 -12.44 -2.19
CA ASP A 107 -13.09 -11.84 -1.22
C ASP A 107 -12.48 -10.70 -0.37
N MET A 108 -11.16 -10.45 -0.50
CA MET A 108 -10.46 -9.37 0.21
C MET A 108 -10.68 -9.37 1.74
N LEU A 109 -10.76 -10.56 2.33
CA LEU A 109 -10.94 -10.77 3.78
C LEU A 109 -12.27 -10.25 4.34
N ARG A 110 -13.34 -10.16 3.53
CA ARG A 110 -14.70 -9.89 4.08
C ARG A 110 -15.17 -11.08 4.92
N ASP A 111 -14.89 -12.29 4.45
CA ASP A 111 -14.93 -13.53 5.19
C ASP A 111 -13.51 -13.91 5.64
N SER A 112 -13.30 -13.94 6.96
CA SER A 112 -12.03 -14.30 7.57
C SER A 112 -11.59 -15.75 7.25
N GLU A 113 -12.51 -16.64 6.88
CA GLU A 113 -12.20 -18.03 6.53
C GLU A 113 -11.89 -18.26 5.04
N ALA A 114 -12.21 -17.31 4.14
CA ALA A 114 -12.04 -17.49 2.70
C ALA A 114 -10.57 -17.75 2.32
N LEU A 115 -9.66 -16.89 2.80
CA LEU A 115 -8.22 -17.01 2.50
C LEU A 115 -7.57 -18.22 3.20
N PRO A 116 -7.82 -18.50 4.50
CA PRO A 116 -7.39 -19.75 5.13
C PRO A 116 -7.89 -21.02 4.41
N ALA A 117 -9.15 -21.05 3.98
CA ALA A 117 -9.72 -22.19 3.25
C ALA A 117 -9.03 -22.39 1.89
N PHE A 118 -8.74 -21.30 1.18
CA PHE A 118 -7.95 -21.33 -0.06
C PHE A 118 -6.58 -22.01 0.16
N TYR A 119 -5.82 -21.58 1.19
CA TYR A 119 -4.51 -22.19 1.47
C TYR A 119 -4.59 -23.65 1.94
N ARG A 120 -5.64 -24.04 2.69
CA ARG A 120 -5.88 -25.46 3.05
C ARG A 120 -6.02 -26.33 1.80
N ARG A 121 -6.84 -25.89 0.83
CA ARG A 121 -7.05 -26.61 -0.43
C ARG A 121 -5.78 -26.68 -1.30
N LEU A 122 -5.00 -25.60 -1.36
CA LEU A 122 -3.68 -25.64 -2.02
C LEU A 122 -2.73 -26.67 -1.38
N LYS A 123 -2.74 -26.77 -0.04
CA LYS A 123 -1.93 -27.74 0.71
C LYS A 123 -2.39 -29.18 0.47
N GLU A 124 -3.69 -29.39 0.28
CA GLU A 124 -4.28 -30.68 -0.13
C GLU A 124 -3.97 -31.06 -1.58
N GLY A 125 -3.28 -30.19 -2.33
CA GLY A 125 -2.87 -30.43 -3.70
C GLY A 125 -3.85 -29.93 -4.75
N GLN A 126 -4.94 -29.26 -4.34
CA GLN A 126 -5.82 -28.61 -5.29
C GLN A 126 -5.09 -27.49 -6.04
N MET A 127 -5.59 -27.25 -7.24
CA MET A 127 -5.00 -26.32 -8.17
C MET A 127 -5.97 -25.19 -8.45
N ALA A 128 -5.49 -23.96 -8.23
CA ALA A 128 -6.21 -22.75 -8.58
C ALA A 128 -5.64 -22.13 -9.87
N THR A 129 -6.53 -21.55 -10.66
CA THR A 129 -6.24 -20.67 -11.80
C THR A 129 -7.09 -19.41 -11.70
N THR A 130 -6.67 -18.33 -12.33
CA THR A 130 -7.36 -17.04 -12.26
C THR A 130 -8.03 -16.71 -13.59
N SER A 131 -9.14 -15.98 -13.53
CA SER A 131 -9.80 -15.41 -14.70
C SER A 131 -9.55 -13.90 -14.75
N GLN A 132 -9.25 -13.38 -15.93
CA GLN A 132 -9.23 -11.93 -16.14
C GLN A 132 -10.66 -11.37 -15.95
N ILE A 133 -10.77 -10.14 -15.44
CA ILE A 133 -12.03 -9.39 -15.56
C ILE A 133 -12.30 -9.15 -17.05
N ASN A 134 -13.50 -9.51 -17.49
CA ASN A 134 -13.94 -9.36 -18.87
C ASN A 134 -14.54 -7.97 -19.12
N GLU A 135 -14.73 -7.63 -20.39
CA GLU A 135 -15.26 -6.32 -20.78
C GLU A 135 -16.67 -6.05 -20.22
N THR A 136 -17.56 -7.06 -20.19
CA THR A 136 -18.92 -6.92 -19.68
C THR A 136 -18.94 -6.54 -18.20
N ASP A 137 -18.07 -7.13 -17.39
CA ASP A 137 -17.96 -6.82 -15.96
C ASP A 137 -17.47 -5.38 -15.74
N TYR A 138 -16.51 -4.91 -16.56
CA TYR A 138 -16.11 -3.50 -16.54
C TYR A 138 -17.23 -2.56 -16.99
N LEU A 139 -17.98 -2.91 -18.06
CA LEU A 139 -19.10 -2.10 -18.53
C LEU A 139 -20.13 -1.92 -17.41
N ASN A 140 -20.49 -3.00 -16.72
CA ASN A 140 -21.44 -2.96 -15.60
C ASN A 140 -20.90 -2.13 -14.44
N PHE A 141 -19.64 -2.32 -14.06
CA PHE A 141 -19.02 -1.60 -12.95
C PHE A 141 -18.89 -0.10 -13.23
N PHE A 142 -18.39 0.27 -14.42
CA PHE A 142 -18.24 1.67 -14.83
C PHE A 142 -19.60 2.35 -14.99
N ASP A 143 -20.61 1.67 -15.52
CA ASP A 143 -21.97 2.19 -15.59
C ASP A 143 -22.50 2.58 -14.20
N GLU A 144 -22.38 1.66 -13.24
CA GLU A 144 -22.82 1.88 -11.87
C GLU A 144 -22.10 3.08 -11.21
N GLN A 145 -20.80 3.25 -11.47
CA GLN A 145 -20.04 4.36 -10.89
C GLN A 145 -20.30 5.69 -11.62
N LEU A 146 -20.44 5.71 -12.94
CA LEU A 146 -20.68 6.92 -13.74
C LEU A 146 -22.06 7.53 -13.52
N GLN A 147 -23.04 6.72 -13.10
CA GLN A 147 -24.33 7.21 -12.60
C GLN A 147 -24.16 8.09 -11.35
N LYS A 148 -23.16 7.81 -10.51
CA LYS A 148 -22.90 8.50 -9.25
C LYS A 148 -22.00 9.74 -9.43
N GLY A 149 -21.06 9.71 -10.37
CA GLY A 149 -20.11 10.82 -10.59
C GLY A 149 -19.04 10.52 -11.64
N ASP A 150 -18.09 11.43 -11.79
CA ASP A 150 -16.89 11.19 -12.59
C ASP A 150 -16.05 10.07 -11.96
N LEU A 151 -15.31 9.31 -12.78
CA LEU A 151 -14.62 8.09 -12.37
C LEU A 151 -13.15 8.11 -12.77
N LEU A 152 -12.28 7.95 -11.78
CA LEU A 152 -10.88 7.58 -11.92
C LEU A 152 -10.73 6.10 -11.50
N HIS A 153 -10.39 5.23 -12.43
CA HIS A 153 -10.14 3.82 -12.18
C HIS A 153 -8.66 3.50 -12.34
N LEU A 154 -8.01 3.06 -11.28
CA LEU A 154 -6.66 2.51 -11.35
C LEU A 154 -6.79 1.00 -11.48
N ALA A 155 -6.32 0.42 -12.57
CA ALA A 155 -6.39 -1.01 -12.85
C ALA A 155 -5.09 -1.74 -12.45
N PHE A 156 -5.22 -3.05 -12.18
CA PHE A 156 -4.14 -3.99 -11.94
C PHE A 156 -3.19 -4.04 -13.15
N GLY A 157 -1.88 -4.11 -12.90
CA GLY A 157 -0.86 -3.89 -13.92
C GLY A 157 -0.97 -4.79 -15.15
N SER A 158 -0.91 -4.19 -16.35
CA SER A 158 -0.98 -4.91 -17.63
C SER A 158 0.13 -5.94 -17.84
N GLY A 159 1.26 -5.79 -17.15
CA GLY A 159 2.32 -6.80 -17.12
C GLY A 159 1.89 -8.16 -16.56
N MET A 160 0.80 -8.20 -15.78
CA MET A 160 0.28 -9.40 -15.12
C MET A 160 -0.98 -9.98 -15.79
N THR A 161 -1.74 -9.14 -16.49
CA THR A 161 -3.10 -9.46 -16.98
C THR A 161 -3.49 -8.64 -18.21
N ASN A 162 -4.37 -9.17 -19.05
CA ASN A 162 -5.02 -8.42 -20.13
C ASN A 162 -6.28 -7.66 -19.68
N SER A 163 -6.65 -7.71 -18.39
CA SER A 163 -7.83 -7.00 -17.89
C SER A 163 -7.79 -5.50 -18.15
N VAL A 164 -6.62 -4.85 -18.15
CA VAL A 164 -6.50 -3.42 -18.46
C VAL A 164 -6.98 -3.13 -19.88
N ALA A 165 -6.68 -4.00 -20.85
CA ALA A 165 -7.17 -3.83 -22.22
C ALA A 165 -8.71 -3.90 -22.27
N ASN A 166 -9.31 -4.85 -21.54
CA ASN A 166 -10.77 -4.93 -21.42
C ASN A 166 -11.36 -3.67 -20.74
N ALA A 167 -10.67 -3.11 -19.74
CA ALA A 167 -11.06 -1.86 -19.10
C ALA A 167 -11.06 -0.69 -20.07
N GLN A 168 -10.01 -0.57 -20.90
CA GLN A 168 -9.90 0.51 -21.90
C GLN A 168 -11.02 0.41 -22.94
N THR A 169 -11.28 -0.78 -23.48
CA THR A 169 -12.39 -1.02 -24.43
C THR A 169 -13.75 -0.68 -23.80
N ALA A 170 -13.99 -1.12 -22.55
CA ALA A 170 -15.22 -0.77 -21.84
C ALA A 170 -15.34 0.74 -21.60
N ALA A 171 -14.22 1.42 -21.30
CA ALA A 171 -14.19 2.85 -21.07
C ALA A 171 -14.51 3.67 -22.32
N GLU A 172 -14.07 3.24 -23.51
CA GLU A 172 -14.45 3.87 -24.79
C GLU A 172 -15.98 3.89 -24.95
N LYS A 173 -16.63 2.73 -24.79
CA LYS A 173 -18.10 2.60 -24.86
C LYS A 173 -18.81 3.42 -23.79
N MET A 174 -18.25 3.49 -22.57
CA MET A 174 -18.84 4.27 -21.49
C MET A 174 -18.71 5.77 -21.69
N ARG A 175 -17.62 6.25 -22.30
CA ARG A 175 -17.47 7.68 -22.67
C ARG A 175 -18.49 8.09 -23.73
N GLU A 176 -18.82 7.22 -24.68
CA GLU A 176 -19.92 7.45 -25.64
C GLU A 176 -21.29 7.51 -24.94
N LYS A 177 -21.55 6.60 -24.00
CA LYS A 177 -22.81 6.53 -23.26
C LYS A 177 -22.99 7.72 -22.29
N TYR A 178 -21.91 8.21 -21.69
CA TYR A 178 -21.91 9.29 -20.70
C TYR A 178 -21.04 10.48 -21.14
N PRO A 179 -21.41 11.23 -22.19
CA PRO A 179 -20.57 12.29 -22.76
C PRO A 179 -20.32 13.48 -21.81
N ASN A 180 -21.14 13.63 -20.78
CA ASN A 180 -21.01 14.67 -19.75
C ASN A 180 -20.32 14.18 -18.47
N ARG A 181 -19.78 12.96 -18.47
CA ARG A 181 -19.00 12.40 -17.35
C ARG A 181 -17.57 12.19 -17.79
N ARG A 182 -16.67 12.28 -16.82
CA ARG A 182 -15.26 11.98 -17.03
C ARG A 182 -14.96 10.55 -16.58
N LEU A 183 -14.28 9.80 -17.44
CA LEU A 183 -13.78 8.47 -17.15
C LEU A 183 -12.30 8.35 -17.53
N ILE A 184 -11.45 8.18 -16.53
CA ILE A 184 -10.00 7.93 -16.70
C ILE A 184 -9.71 6.52 -16.20
N VAL A 185 -9.03 5.71 -17.02
CA VAL A 185 -8.58 4.37 -16.68
C VAL A 185 -7.06 4.33 -16.78
N LEU A 186 -6.39 4.04 -15.67
CA LEU A 186 -4.94 4.05 -15.55
C LEU A 186 -4.40 2.64 -15.33
N ASP A 187 -3.43 2.25 -16.16
CA ASP A 187 -2.63 1.06 -15.92
C ASP A 187 -1.60 1.34 -14.82
N SER A 188 -1.70 0.60 -13.71
CA SER A 188 -0.78 0.76 -12.59
C SER A 188 0.62 0.19 -12.83
N LEU A 189 0.82 -0.71 -13.79
CA LEU A 189 2.06 -1.50 -13.96
C LEU A 189 2.58 -2.12 -12.64
N ALA A 190 1.68 -2.32 -11.69
CA ALA A 190 1.96 -2.71 -10.32
C ALA A 190 1.09 -3.90 -9.92
N SER A 191 1.43 -4.52 -8.80
CA SER A 191 0.78 -5.72 -8.29
C SER A 191 0.72 -5.73 -6.77
N SER A 192 -0.27 -6.44 -6.22
CA SER A 192 -0.43 -6.61 -4.77
C SER A 192 -0.44 -5.26 -4.05
N SER A 193 0.07 -5.17 -2.83
CA SER A 193 0.06 -3.92 -2.06
C SER A 193 1.02 -2.86 -2.62
N GLY A 194 1.82 -3.16 -3.66
CA GLY A 194 2.49 -2.14 -4.46
C GLY A 194 1.51 -1.36 -5.34
N TYR A 195 0.57 -2.07 -5.97
CA TYR A 195 -0.61 -1.45 -6.57
C TYR A 195 -1.48 -0.76 -5.51
N GLY A 196 -1.65 -1.39 -4.33
CA GLY A 196 -2.28 -0.76 -3.17
C GLY A 196 -1.62 0.55 -2.71
N MET A 197 -0.31 0.69 -2.82
CA MET A 197 0.40 1.92 -2.49
C MET A 197 0.07 3.07 -3.45
N LEU A 198 -0.12 2.78 -4.74
CA LEU A 198 -0.58 3.77 -5.72
C LEU A 198 -2.01 4.20 -5.43
N VAL A 199 -2.91 3.23 -5.17
CA VAL A 199 -4.32 3.52 -4.85
C VAL A 199 -4.44 4.31 -3.56
N ASP A 200 -3.69 3.94 -2.51
CA ASP A 200 -3.65 4.65 -1.23
C ASP A 200 -3.14 6.09 -1.37
N THR A 201 -2.13 6.30 -2.21
CA THR A 201 -1.59 7.64 -2.46
C THR A 201 -2.54 8.49 -3.31
N ALA A 202 -3.16 7.92 -4.35
CA ALA A 202 -4.21 8.57 -5.13
C ALA A 202 -5.41 8.96 -4.24
N ALA A 203 -5.77 8.10 -3.28
CA ALA A 203 -6.80 8.41 -2.29
C ALA A 203 -6.37 9.57 -1.37
N ASP A 204 -5.11 9.59 -0.91
CA ASP A 204 -4.59 10.71 -0.10
C ASP A 204 -4.66 12.04 -0.87
N MET A 205 -4.33 12.04 -2.17
CA MET A 205 -4.42 13.21 -3.04
C MET A 205 -5.87 13.67 -3.25
N ARG A 206 -6.78 12.74 -3.56
CA ARG A 206 -8.23 13.02 -3.69
C ARG A 206 -8.79 13.61 -2.40
N ASP A 207 -8.45 13.03 -1.26
CA ASP A 207 -8.95 13.45 0.05
C ASP A 207 -8.35 14.81 0.47
N ALA A 208 -7.21 15.21 -0.12
CA ALA A 208 -6.62 16.55 -0.02
C ALA A 208 -7.21 17.56 -1.02
N GLY A 209 -8.11 17.14 -1.91
CA GLY A 209 -8.80 18.00 -2.88
C GLY A 209 -8.08 18.15 -4.22
N ALA A 210 -7.15 17.26 -4.57
CA ALA A 210 -6.57 17.23 -5.91
C ALA A 210 -7.60 16.82 -6.97
N GLU A 211 -7.47 17.40 -8.16
CA GLU A 211 -8.30 17.07 -9.32
C GLU A 211 -7.88 15.75 -9.98
N MET A 212 -8.76 15.17 -10.81
CA MET A 212 -8.51 13.87 -11.46
C MET A 212 -7.23 13.88 -12.30
N GLU A 213 -6.95 14.97 -13.02
CA GLU A 213 -5.79 15.12 -13.90
C GLU A 213 -4.48 15.23 -13.11
N GLU A 214 -4.51 15.85 -11.95
CA GLU A 214 -3.33 15.95 -11.08
C GLU A 214 -2.94 14.56 -10.57
N ILE A 215 -3.94 13.74 -10.24
CA ILE A 215 -3.73 12.36 -9.81
C ILE A 215 -3.30 11.48 -10.98
N GLU A 216 -3.91 11.64 -12.15
CA GLU A 216 -3.47 10.94 -13.37
C GLU A 216 -2.01 11.23 -13.69
N ALA A 217 -1.62 12.50 -13.74
CA ALA A 217 -0.25 12.92 -14.00
C ALA A 217 0.71 12.34 -12.96
N TRP A 218 0.32 12.35 -11.68
CA TRP A 218 1.12 11.78 -10.61
C TRP A 218 1.27 10.26 -10.76
N VAL A 219 0.19 9.52 -11.00
CA VAL A 219 0.23 8.06 -11.15
C VAL A 219 1.10 7.68 -12.34
N LEU A 220 0.95 8.35 -13.49
CA LEU A 220 1.75 8.07 -14.67
C LEU A 220 3.25 8.33 -14.44
N ALA A 221 3.59 9.36 -13.67
CA ALA A 221 4.98 9.68 -13.32
C ALA A 221 5.59 8.77 -12.24
N ASN A 222 4.75 8.10 -11.43
CA ASN A 222 5.20 7.37 -10.23
C ASN A 222 4.96 5.86 -10.28
N ARG A 223 4.13 5.35 -11.19
CA ARG A 223 3.81 3.91 -11.28
C ARG A 223 5.03 3.01 -11.43
N ASN A 224 6.05 3.47 -12.17
CA ASN A 224 7.31 2.76 -12.34
C ASN A 224 8.34 3.02 -11.24
N ARG A 225 7.99 3.83 -10.24
CA ARG A 225 8.83 4.12 -9.07
C ARG A 225 8.38 3.34 -7.85
N VAL A 226 7.26 2.62 -7.92
CA VAL A 226 6.86 1.67 -6.88
C VAL A 226 7.65 0.39 -7.08
N HIS A 227 8.60 0.15 -6.19
CA HIS A 227 9.37 -1.08 -6.17
C HIS A 227 8.54 -2.23 -5.60
N HIS A 228 8.78 -3.42 -6.15
CA HIS A 228 8.09 -4.65 -5.77
C HIS A 228 9.17 -5.71 -5.56
N GLN A 229 9.94 -5.62 -4.48
CA GLN A 229 11.02 -6.57 -4.20
C GLN A 229 10.47 -7.76 -3.43
N PHE A 230 10.66 -8.98 -3.92
CA PHE A 230 10.12 -10.15 -3.24
C PHE A 230 10.97 -11.40 -3.38
N TYR A 231 10.76 -12.31 -2.43
CA TYR A 231 11.31 -13.65 -2.45
C TYR A 231 10.23 -14.66 -2.14
N SER A 232 10.45 -15.91 -2.57
CA SER A 232 9.58 -17.03 -2.20
C SER A 232 10.40 -18.20 -1.67
N THR A 233 9.80 -19.03 -0.82
CA THR A 233 10.36 -20.31 -0.39
C THR A 233 9.83 -21.49 -1.21
N ASP A 234 8.82 -21.28 -2.05
CA ASP A 234 8.24 -22.29 -2.94
C ASP A 234 8.05 -21.73 -4.36
N LEU A 235 8.75 -22.32 -5.32
CA LEU A 235 8.70 -21.95 -6.74
C LEU A 235 7.70 -22.76 -7.55
N LYS A 236 7.07 -23.78 -6.95
CA LYS A 236 6.13 -24.69 -7.62
C LYS A 236 5.01 -23.94 -8.33
N TYR A 237 4.50 -22.87 -7.71
CA TYR A 237 3.35 -22.12 -8.21
C TYR A 237 3.74 -21.16 -9.34
N PHE A 238 4.92 -20.52 -9.25
CA PHE A 238 5.40 -19.56 -10.25
C PHE A 238 5.64 -20.21 -11.62
N ARG A 239 6.24 -21.41 -11.66
CA ARG A 239 6.52 -22.15 -12.91
C ARG A 239 5.25 -22.43 -13.72
N ARG A 240 4.14 -22.62 -13.03
CA ARG A 240 2.86 -22.97 -13.64
C ARG A 240 2.05 -21.74 -14.03
N GLY A 241 2.22 -20.65 -13.30
CA GLY A 241 1.55 -19.38 -13.58
C GLY A 241 1.96 -18.78 -14.92
N GLY A 242 3.21 -18.94 -15.38
CA GLY A 242 3.66 -18.34 -16.64
C GLY A 242 3.74 -16.80 -16.61
N ARG A 243 3.62 -16.19 -15.42
CA ARG A 243 3.75 -14.74 -15.18
C ARG A 243 5.17 -14.31 -14.80
N VAL A 244 6.11 -15.26 -14.72
CA VAL A 244 7.53 -15.02 -14.46
C VAL A 244 8.30 -15.11 -15.78
N SER A 245 8.89 -14.00 -16.22
CA SER A 245 9.78 -13.94 -17.38
C SER A 245 11.23 -14.28 -17.00
N GLY A 246 11.96 -14.88 -17.94
CA GLY A 246 13.40 -15.16 -17.83
C GLY A 246 13.79 -16.58 -17.41
N PRO A 247 15.09 -16.83 -17.13
CA PRO A 247 15.65 -18.14 -16.78
C PRO A 247 15.07 -18.81 -15.51
N ALA A 248 14.09 -18.20 -14.84
CA ALA A 248 13.39 -18.72 -13.68
C ALA A 248 12.67 -20.07 -13.94
N ALA A 249 12.51 -20.47 -15.20
CA ALA A 249 12.11 -21.84 -15.56
C ALA A 249 13.17 -22.91 -15.17
N MET A 250 14.42 -22.53 -14.87
CA MET A 250 15.57 -23.42 -14.64
C MET A 250 16.06 -23.54 -13.18
N ILE A 251 15.29 -23.15 -12.17
CA ILE A 251 15.68 -23.43 -10.78
C ILE A 251 15.05 -24.76 -10.35
N GLY A 252 15.85 -25.82 -10.44
CA GLY A 252 15.53 -27.16 -9.95
C GLY A 252 15.24 -27.19 -8.44
N THR A 253 14.80 -28.35 -7.99
CA THR A 253 14.36 -28.72 -6.63
C THR A 253 15.48 -28.68 -5.57
N ILE A 254 16.30 -27.63 -5.55
CA ILE A 254 17.37 -27.49 -4.56
C ILE A 254 16.74 -26.92 -3.29
N LEU A 255 16.73 -27.76 -2.25
CA LEU A 255 16.19 -27.42 -0.93
C LEU A 255 16.77 -26.09 -0.41
N ASN A 256 15.90 -25.26 0.17
CA ASN A 256 16.24 -23.99 0.82
C ASN A 256 16.83 -22.90 -0.09
N ILE A 257 16.61 -22.94 -1.40
CA ILE A 257 16.90 -21.79 -2.27
C ILE A 257 15.67 -20.88 -2.36
N CYS A 258 15.89 -19.59 -2.11
CA CYS A 258 14.91 -18.53 -2.29
C CYS A 258 15.27 -17.74 -3.57
N PRO A 259 14.45 -17.78 -4.64
CA PRO A 259 14.52 -16.82 -5.73
C PRO A 259 14.36 -15.39 -5.19
N LEU A 260 15.05 -14.44 -5.82
CA LEU A 260 14.85 -13.02 -5.64
C LEU A 260 14.27 -12.46 -6.93
N MET A 261 13.18 -11.71 -6.80
CA MET A 261 12.40 -11.24 -7.92
C MET A 261 11.95 -9.79 -7.70
N HIS A 262 11.73 -9.10 -8.81
CA HIS A 262 11.10 -7.78 -8.81
C HIS A 262 10.16 -7.62 -10.01
N LEU A 263 9.48 -6.48 -10.10
CA LEU A 263 8.83 -6.06 -11.34
C LEU A 263 9.75 -5.14 -12.14
N ASN A 264 9.77 -5.30 -13.47
CA ASN A 264 10.43 -4.36 -14.39
C ASN A 264 9.52 -3.16 -14.74
N ALA A 265 9.99 -2.28 -15.62
CA ALA A 265 9.25 -1.12 -16.13
C ALA A 265 7.93 -1.46 -16.86
N ASP A 266 7.80 -2.68 -17.39
CA ASP A 266 6.57 -3.17 -18.03
C ASP A 266 5.62 -3.84 -17.03
N GLY A 267 5.93 -3.79 -15.73
CA GLY A 267 5.16 -4.44 -14.68
C GLY A 267 5.23 -5.96 -14.71
N ARG A 268 6.24 -6.57 -15.33
CA ARG A 268 6.45 -8.02 -15.44
C ARG A 268 7.42 -8.53 -14.38
N ILE A 269 7.21 -9.76 -13.90
CA ILE A 269 8.09 -10.38 -12.90
C ILE A 269 9.40 -10.80 -13.56
N ILE A 270 10.51 -10.30 -13.01
CA ILE A 270 11.88 -10.67 -13.37
C ILE A 270 12.55 -11.33 -12.17
N ALA A 271 13.14 -12.50 -12.40
CA ALA A 271 14.05 -13.12 -11.43
C ALA A 271 15.48 -12.66 -11.71
N TYR A 272 16.08 -11.95 -10.76
CA TYR A 272 17.43 -11.39 -10.91
C TYR A 272 18.48 -12.16 -10.11
N GLY A 273 18.06 -13.00 -9.17
CA GLY A 273 18.99 -13.71 -8.30
C GLY A 273 18.38 -14.86 -7.53
N LYS A 274 19.22 -15.54 -6.77
CA LYS A 274 18.81 -16.58 -5.83
C LYS A 274 19.79 -16.63 -4.67
N VAL A 275 19.28 -16.90 -3.48
CA VAL A 275 20.07 -17.05 -2.25
C VAL A 275 19.65 -18.31 -1.52
N ARG A 276 20.54 -18.86 -0.70
CA ARG A 276 20.22 -20.02 0.14
C ARG A 276 19.76 -19.55 1.52
N GLY A 277 18.55 -19.93 1.91
CA GLY A 277 17.96 -19.69 3.22
C GLY A 277 17.25 -18.34 3.35
N LYS A 278 16.19 -18.31 4.17
CA LYS A 278 15.31 -17.15 4.35
C LYS A 278 16.05 -15.92 4.88
N LYS A 279 16.98 -16.09 5.83
CA LYS A 279 17.78 -14.97 6.37
C LYS A 279 18.55 -14.21 5.30
N ASN A 280 19.13 -14.93 4.33
CA ASN A 280 19.84 -14.30 3.22
C ASN A 280 18.87 -13.64 2.23
N ALA A 281 17.65 -14.17 2.07
CA ALA A 281 16.61 -13.55 1.25
C ALA A 281 16.12 -12.23 1.88
N ILE A 282 15.90 -12.21 3.19
CA ILE A 282 15.56 -11.00 3.94
C ILE A 282 16.68 -9.96 3.83
N ALA A 283 17.93 -10.35 4.05
CA ALA A 283 19.07 -9.45 3.91
C ALA A 283 19.21 -8.88 2.49
N ALA A 284 19.00 -9.71 1.46
CA ALA A 284 19.01 -9.27 0.07
C ALA A 284 17.87 -8.28 -0.23
N THR A 285 16.67 -8.51 0.32
CA THR A 285 15.54 -7.58 0.21
C THR A 285 15.80 -6.24 0.90
N VAL A 286 16.41 -6.24 2.08
CA VAL A 286 16.82 -5.00 2.76
C VAL A 286 17.86 -4.25 1.92
N ASN A 287 18.88 -4.95 1.41
CA ASN A 287 19.91 -4.33 0.57
C ASN A 287 19.33 -3.74 -0.73
N TRP A 288 18.40 -4.44 -1.37
CA TRP A 288 17.67 -3.92 -2.53
C TRP A 288 16.95 -2.61 -2.19
N MET A 289 16.25 -2.56 -1.05
CA MET A 289 15.61 -1.32 -0.61
C MET A 289 16.63 -0.21 -0.33
N LYS A 290 17.82 -0.52 0.19
CA LYS A 290 18.86 0.49 0.46
C LYS A 290 19.38 1.12 -0.82
N GLU A 291 19.51 0.31 -1.86
CA GLU A 291 19.98 0.70 -3.18
C GLU A 291 18.95 1.57 -3.91
N HIS A 292 17.69 1.16 -3.91
CA HIS A 292 16.67 1.74 -4.79
C HIS A 292 15.69 2.69 -4.13
N ALA A 293 15.54 2.67 -2.79
CA ALA A 293 14.58 3.55 -2.14
C ALA A 293 14.92 5.02 -2.37
N GLN A 294 13.89 5.85 -2.51
CA GLN A 294 14.08 7.28 -2.74
C GLN A 294 14.84 7.91 -1.56
N GLY A 295 16.01 8.48 -1.81
CA GLY A 295 16.87 9.00 -0.75
C GLY A 295 17.67 7.91 0.00
N GLY A 296 17.73 6.68 -0.54
CA GLY A 296 18.47 5.54 0.00
C GLY A 296 18.07 5.21 1.44
N GLU A 297 19.05 5.01 2.31
CA GLU A 297 18.82 4.72 3.75
C GLU A 297 18.11 5.84 4.51
N LYS A 298 18.00 7.04 3.94
CA LYS A 298 17.24 8.16 4.52
C LYS A 298 15.77 8.18 4.10
N TYR A 299 15.29 7.14 3.40
CA TYR A 299 13.91 7.01 2.96
C TYR A 299 12.92 7.30 4.10
N ASP A 300 12.01 8.23 3.83
CA ASP A 300 10.97 8.71 4.75
C ASP A 300 9.55 8.49 4.20
N GLY A 301 9.43 7.62 3.18
CA GLY A 301 8.14 7.25 2.60
C GLY A 301 7.42 6.15 3.39
N LYS A 302 6.28 5.70 2.85
CA LYS A 302 5.55 4.53 3.36
C LYS A 302 6.27 3.26 2.92
N CYS A 303 6.20 2.20 3.70
CA CYS A 303 6.68 0.89 3.30
C CYS A 303 5.62 -0.15 3.64
N PHE A 304 5.24 -0.96 2.65
CA PHE A 304 4.28 -2.05 2.82
C PHE A 304 4.99 -3.39 2.63
N ILE A 305 4.48 -4.42 3.29
CA ILE A 305 4.87 -5.80 3.10
C ILE A 305 3.60 -6.60 2.83
N SER A 306 3.66 -7.53 1.90
CA SER A 306 2.62 -8.56 1.75
C SER A 306 3.22 -9.94 1.90
N HIS A 307 2.44 -10.86 2.45
CA HIS A 307 2.87 -12.25 2.58
C HIS A 307 1.82 -13.25 2.12
N SER A 308 2.26 -14.39 1.60
CA SER A 308 1.38 -15.51 1.28
C SER A 308 1.55 -16.60 2.33
N HIS A 309 0.65 -16.66 3.31
CA HIS A 309 0.65 -17.66 4.39
C HIS A 309 2.00 -17.83 5.12
N CYS A 310 2.74 -16.75 5.37
CA CYS A 310 4.06 -16.81 6.01
C CYS A 310 4.33 -15.60 6.92
N TRP A 311 3.37 -15.26 7.78
CA TRP A 311 3.43 -14.13 8.73
C TRP A 311 4.78 -14.02 9.46
N GLY A 312 5.35 -15.14 9.94
CA GLY A 312 6.63 -15.13 10.65
C GLY A 312 7.80 -14.59 9.81
N ASP A 313 7.85 -14.93 8.52
CA ASP A 313 8.89 -14.44 7.62
C ASP A 313 8.68 -12.95 7.28
N ALA A 314 7.42 -12.53 7.16
CA ALA A 314 7.03 -11.14 6.92
C ALA A 314 7.38 -10.23 8.11
N GLU A 315 7.12 -10.71 9.33
CA GLU A 315 7.42 -10.00 10.57
C GLU A 315 8.94 -9.90 10.80
N GLU A 316 9.71 -10.94 10.47
CA GLU A 316 11.16 -10.86 10.47
C GLU A 316 11.67 -9.84 9.45
N THR A 317 11.12 -9.85 8.23
CA THR A 317 11.45 -8.84 7.20
C THR A 317 11.12 -7.42 7.65
N ARG A 318 9.96 -7.23 8.28
CA ARG A 318 9.52 -5.95 8.85
C ARG A 318 10.53 -5.40 9.85
N ARG A 319 11.00 -6.27 10.77
CA ARG A 319 11.99 -5.89 11.79
C ARG A 319 13.30 -5.42 11.15
N GLU A 320 13.82 -6.15 10.17
CA GLU A 320 15.10 -5.80 9.53
C GLU A 320 14.97 -4.51 8.69
N ILE A 321 13.83 -4.27 8.04
CA ILE A 321 13.55 -3.02 7.32
C ILE A 321 13.46 -1.84 8.30
N GLU A 322 12.67 -1.96 9.37
CA GLU A 322 12.53 -0.86 10.34
C GLU A 322 13.86 -0.52 11.04
N ALA A 323 14.73 -1.51 11.24
CA ALA A 323 16.09 -1.29 11.74
C ALA A 323 16.98 -0.56 10.73
N ALA A 324 16.87 -0.89 9.44
CA ALA A 324 17.66 -0.28 8.36
C ALA A 324 17.18 1.12 7.96
N PHE A 325 15.89 1.44 8.15
CA PHE A 325 15.25 2.68 7.71
C PHE A 325 14.55 3.39 8.88
N PRO A 326 15.29 4.04 9.79
CA PRO A 326 14.71 4.64 11.00
C PRO A 326 13.84 5.89 10.73
N LYS A 327 13.82 6.39 9.50
CA LYS A 327 13.06 7.58 9.08
C LYS A 327 11.73 7.27 8.39
N LEU A 328 11.35 5.99 8.27
CA LEU A 328 10.09 5.58 7.67
C LEU A 328 8.91 6.38 8.21
N ARG A 329 7.99 6.75 7.32
CA ARG A 329 6.74 7.41 7.70
C ARG A 329 5.80 6.39 8.31
N GLY A 330 5.95 6.24 9.63
CA GLY A 330 5.19 5.28 10.43
C GLY A 330 5.79 3.87 10.38
N LYS A 331 5.09 2.92 11.01
CA LYS A 331 5.46 1.51 10.97
C LYS A 331 5.21 0.91 9.60
N VAL A 332 6.01 -0.09 9.26
CA VAL A 332 5.78 -0.90 8.06
C VAL A 332 4.46 -1.66 8.23
N ARG A 333 3.57 -1.55 7.24
CA ARG A 333 2.26 -2.24 7.26
C ARG A 333 2.40 -3.60 6.59
N ILE A 334 1.91 -4.66 7.23
CA ILE A 334 1.88 -6.01 6.68
C ILE A 334 0.45 -6.34 6.23
N PHE A 335 0.33 -6.92 5.04
CA PHE A 335 -0.93 -7.37 4.45
C PHE A 335 -0.84 -8.83 3.98
N ASP A 336 -1.99 -9.46 3.80
CA ASP A 336 -2.09 -10.74 3.12
C ASP A 336 -1.98 -10.54 1.60
N ILE A 337 -1.28 -11.45 0.93
CA ILE A 337 -1.39 -11.65 -0.50
C ILE A 337 -2.75 -12.33 -0.77
N GLY A 338 -3.60 -11.66 -1.54
CA GLY A 338 -4.95 -12.10 -1.89
C GLY A 338 -4.96 -13.32 -2.80
N THR A 339 -6.15 -13.89 -3.01
CA THR A 339 -6.30 -15.22 -3.65
C THR A 339 -5.81 -15.22 -5.10
N ILE A 340 -5.97 -14.10 -5.82
CA ILE A 340 -5.57 -13.97 -7.22
C ILE A 340 -4.05 -14.06 -7.37
N ILE A 341 -3.32 -13.29 -6.57
CA ILE A 341 -1.87 -13.32 -6.58
C ILE A 341 -1.38 -14.67 -6.04
N ALA A 342 -1.98 -15.16 -4.95
CA ALA A 342 -1.62 -16.42 -4.32
C ALA A 342 -1.83 -17.66 -5.22
N CYS A 343 -2.74 -17.62 -6.21
CA CYS A 343 -2.86 -18.67 -7.24
C CYS A 343 -1.55 -18.91 -8.00
N HIS A 344 -0.76 -17.84 -8.19
CA HIS A 344 0.49 -17.85 -8.97
C HIS A 344 1.73 -17.90 -8.09
N THR A 345 1.71 -17.29 -6.90
CA THR A 345 2.87 -17.28 -6.01
C THR A 345 2.91 -18.49 -5.08
N GLY A 346 1.73 -19.00 -4.69
CA GLY A 346 1.60 -19.98 -3.61
C GLY A 346 2.09 -19.46 -2.26
N PRO A 347 2.01 -20.29 -1.20
CA PRO A 347 2.48 -19.94 0.12
C PRO A 347 4.00 -19.75 0.16
N GLY A 348 4.48 -18.94 1.12
CA GLY A 348 5.90 -18.71 1.37
C GLY A 348 6.51 -17.53 0.61
N THR A 349 5.69 -16.69 0.00
CA THR A 349 6.14 -15.44 -0.65
C THR A 349 6.06 -14.26 0.32
N VAL A 350 7.11 -13.45 0.39
CA VAL A 350 7.13 -12.14 1.07
C VAL A 350 7.56 -11.08 0.06
N ALA A 351 6.77 -10.02 -0.06
CA ALA A 351 7.00 -8.90 -0.97
C ALA A 351 7.06 -7.58 -0.20
N VAL A 352 7.95 -6.69 -0.60
CA VAL A 352 8.21 -5.38 0.01
C VAL A 352 7.99 -4.31 -1.04
N PHE A 353 7.23 -3.28 -0.67
CA PHE A 353 6.83 -2.20 -1.54
C PHE A 353 7.22 -0.85 -0.96
N PHE A 354 7.86 -0.01 -1.77
CA PHE A 354 8.34 1.32 -1.41
C PHE A 354 8.51 2.19 -2.67
N MET A 355 8.56 3.51 -2.49
CA MET A 355 8.89 4.45 -3.56
C MET A 355 10.41 4.53 -3.75
N GLY A 356 10.85 4.46 -5.00
CA GLY A 356 12.26 4.42 -5.36
C GLY A 356 12.65 5.26 -6.58
N ASP A 357 13.79 4.92 -7.14
CA ASP A 357 14.16 5.23 -8.52
C ASP A 357 13.22 4.52 -9.52
N GLU A 358 13.37 4.84 -10.79
CA GLU A 358 12.56 4.24 -11.86
C GLU A 358 13.04 2.81 -12.14
N ARG A 359 12.10 1.85 -12.15
CA ARG A 359 12.40 0.44 -12.44
C ARG A 359 12.98 0.30 -13.84
N GLU A 360 14.00 -0.55 -13.98
CA GLU A 360 14.63 -0.82 -15.27
C GLU A 360 13.67 -1.55 -16.24
N ALA A 361 13.83 -1.31 -17.53
CA ALA A 361 13.16 -2.09 -18.57
C ALA A 361 13.69 -3.54 -18.55
N GLY A 362 12.81 -4.52 -18.81
CA GLY A 362 13.29 -5.90 -18.95
C GLY A 362 14.09 -6.07 -20.24
N GLU A 363 15.11 -6.93 -20.20
CA GLU A 363 15.65 -7.50 -21.43
C GLU A 363 14.53 -8.27 -22.16
N LYS A 364 14.34 -8.00 -23.45
CA LYS A 364 13.28 -8.61 -24.26
C LYS A 364 13.55 -10.06 -24.61
#